data_AF-A0A7S1KZH8-F1
#
_entry.id   AF-A0A7S1KZH8-F1
#
_cell.length_a   1.000
_cell.length_b   1.000
_cell.length_c   1.000
_cell.angle_alpha   90.00
_cell.angle_beta   90.00
_cell.angle_gamma   90.00
#
_symmetry.space_group_name_H-M   'P 1'
#
loop_
_entity.id
_entity.type
_entity.pdbx_description
1 polymer ?
#
loop_
_entity_poly.entity_id
_entity_poly.type
_entity_poly.pdbx_seq_one_letter_code
_entity_poly.pdbx_strand_id
1 'polypeptide(L)'
;ASPRWEPLPENMAALVHEQVGRVTEENFCDVCMLLQNRFWVTRRRSPLNLQDRPGYEELCRWVCEPEELPGFDGFMNRVLLANLAMVVLESTYDVMGWDEPAWTGYVEMVFAFAYLGEVGVKLSVKSFGEYWSFPANRFDFFTTWLLLTTSLLPYLPIQAVEADLSHYANILRLLRLVRILKQLKQFPSVQFMVFTISRIVAAAGDILSLMGTSIFFFCNLSVNLFGGVLYEGNPSLEGTQYAEMHWFVLNFNDMFAALATWFVQVLCEYVPNYAQALHRASRWGSAAWWVVVLFYITTAAIMYELLLAFTIDVYLAVKNEVYEEEEEEEEEE
;
A
#
# COMPACT_ATOMS: atom_id res chain seq x y z
N ALA A 1 15.24 14.53 18.33
CA ALA A 1 15.03 14.82 16.89
C ALA A 1 15.67 13.67 16.13
N SER A 2 14.89 12.77 15.54
CA SER A 2 15.41 11.53 14.93
C SER A 2 15.96 11.80 13.52
N PRO A 3 17.23 11.48 13.21
CA PRO A 3 17.83 11.75 11.90
C PRO A 3 17.56 10.63 10.88
N ARG A 4 17.12 10.96 9.65
CA ARG A 4 16.98 10.04 8.49
C ARG A 4 17.14 10.80 7.13
N TRP A 5 17.48 10.09 6.04
CA TRP A 5 18.33 10.51 4.89
C TRP A 5 17.64 10.98 3.57
N GLU A 6 18.26 11.89 2.78
CA GLU A 6 17.97 12.32 1.37
C GLU A 6 19.29 12.72 0.61
N PRO A 7 19.32 13.10 -0.70
CA PRO A 7 20.56 13.47 -1.42
C PRO A 7 20.99 14.96 -1.32
N LEU A 8 22.30 15.24 -1.31
CA LEU A 8 22.87 16.54 -0.92
C LEU A 8 22.92 17.64 -2.00
N PRO A 9 23.03 18.93 -1.60
CA PRO A 9 23.18 20.05 -2.52
C PRO A 9 24.56 20.06 -3.22
N GLU A 10 24.59 20.43 -4.50
CA GLU A 10 25.77 20.42 -5.38
C GLU A 10 26.99 21.20 -4.85
N ASN A 11 26.78 22.17 -3.96
CA ASN A 11 27.82 23.08 -3.47
C ASN A 11 28.50 22.59 -2.18
N MET A 12 28.05 21.47 -1.60
CA MET A 12 28.53 21.04 -0.28
C MET A 12 29.99 20.58 -0.31
N ALA A 13 30.44 19.99 -1.42
CA ALA A 13 31.82 19.57 -1.60
C ALA A 13 32.81 20.76 -1.57
N ALA A 14 32.42 21.92 -2.13
CA ALA A 14 33.24 23.12 -2.12
C ALA A 14 33.42 23.71 -0.70
N LEU A 15 32.34 23.71 0.09
CA LEU A 15 32.33 24.17 1.49
C LEU A 15 33.21 23.29 2.40
N VAL A 16 33.17 21.97 2.21
CA VAL A 16 34.00 21.03 2.98
C VAL A 16 35.48 21.19 2.64
N HIS A 17 35.81 21.36 1.35
CA HIS A 17 37.18 21.61 0.92
C HIS A 17 37.76 22.92 1.50
N GLU A 18 36.95 23.98 1.56
CA GLU A 18 37.36 25.29 2.10
C GLU A 18 37.66 25.25 3.60
N GLN A 19 36.96 24.40 4.38
CA GLN A 19 37.21 24.26 5.82
C GLN A 19 38.36 23.30 6.18
N VAL A 20 38.52 22.19 5.45
CA VAL A 20 39.49 21.14 5.81
C VAL A 20 40.88 21.42 5.20
N GLY A 21 40.97 22.24 4.14
CA GLY A 21 42.22 22.73 3.57
C GLY A 21 43.08 21.70 2.82
N ARG A 22 42.93 20.40 3.12
CA ARG A 22 43.49 19.26 2.37
C ARG A 22 42.56 18.05 2.49
N VAL A 23 42.29 17.40 1.37
CA VAL A 23 41.52 16.15 1.33
C VAL A 23 42.50 14.98 1.24
N THR A 24 42.64 14.20 2.33
CA THR A 24 43.34 12.90 2.33
C THR A 24 42.42 11.81 1.80
N GLU A 25 42.95 10.65 1.40
CA GLU A 25 42.17 9.53 0.86
C GLU A 25 41.13 9.00 1.88
N GLU A 26 41.50 8.86 3.15
CA GLU A 26 40.57 8.50 4.24
C GLU A 26 39.51 9.59 4.44
N ASN A 27 39.89 10.87 4.54
CA ASN A 27 38.93 11.97 4.68
C ASN A 27 38.01 12.10 3.46
N PHE A 28 38.47 11.74 2.26
CA PHE A 28 37.65 11.75 1.06
C PHE A 28 36.56 10.68 1.14
N CYS A 29 36.91 9.46 1.56
CA CYS A 29 35.94 8.39 1.78
C CYS A 29 34.93 8.75 2.86
N ASP A 30 35.37 9.35 3.98
CA ASP A 30 34.48 9.80 5.06
C ASP A 30 33.55 10.93 4.60
N VAL A 31 34.07 11.89 3.82
CA VAL A 31 33.25 12.95 3.23
C VAL A 31 32.29 12.38 2.19
N CYS A 32 32.68 11.39 1.39
CA CYS A 32 31.76 10.70 0.48
C CYS A 32 30.65 9.95 1.23
N MET A 33 30.95 9.33 2.38
CA MET A 33 29.96 8.71 3.27
C MET A 33 29.03 9.76 3.89
N LEU A 34 29.55 10.89 4.35
CA LEU A 34 28.74 12.03 4.81
C LEU A 34 27.92 12.65 3.66
N LEU A 35 28.46 12.63 2.44
CA LEU A 35 27.80 13.11 1.23
C LEU A 35 26.80 12.11 0.61
N GLN A 36 26.60 10.93 1.21
CA GLN A 36 25.44 10.09 0.91
C GLN A 36 24.19 10.54 1.69
N ASN A 37 24.38 11.45 2.65
CA ASN A 37 23.48 11.69 3.75
C ASN A 37 23.10 13.18 3.89
N ARG A 38 21.93 13.58 3.41
CA ARG A 38 21.44 14.97 3.52
C ARG A 38 20.80 15.23 4.87
N PHE A 39 21.28 16.26 5.53
CA PHE A 39 20.59 16.90 6.63
C PHE A 39 19.49 17.82 6.07
N TRP A 40 18.22 17.48 6.31
CA TRP A 40 17.13 18.45 6.12
C TRP A 40 16.63 18.94 7.48
N VAL A 41 16.38 20.24 7.56
CA VAL A 41 15.76 20.86 8.73
C VAL A 41 14.32 21.17 8.35
N THR A 42 13.38 20.36 8.82
CA THR A 42 11.97 20.69 8.62
C THR A 42 11.62 21.86 9.54
N ARG A 43 11.08 22.93 8.95
CA ARG A 43 10.57 24.06 9.71
C ARG A 43 9.47 23.53 10.63
N ARG A 44 9.67 23.54 11.96
CA ARG A 44 8.66 23.11 12.96
C ARG A 44 7.36 23.93 12.94
N ARG A 45 7.35 25.06 12.24
CA ARG A 45 6.26 26.05 12.32
C ARG A 45 5.08 25.63 11.43
N SER A 46 3.92 25.44 12.06
CA SER A 46 2.64 25.32 11.34
C SER A 46 2.34 26.60 10.54
N PRO A 47 1.81 26.48 9.31
CA PRO A 47 1.42 27.65 8.50
C PRO A 47 0.30 28.49 9.14
N LEU A 48 -0.42 27.94 10.14
CA LEU A 48 -1.55 28.60 10.78
C LEU A 48 -1.14 29.70 11.79
N ASN A 49 0.15 29.87 12.10
CA ASN A 49 0.69 30.91 13.01
C ASN A 49 -0.18 31.12 14.27
N LEU A 50 -0.63 30.03 14.90
CA LEU A 50 -1.48 30.05 16.10
C LEU A 50 -0.71 30.38 17.39
N GLN A 51 0.57 30.72 17.27
CA GLN A 51 1.51 30.83 18.37
C GLN A 51 1.19 31.96 19.36
N ASP A 52 0.55 33.02 18.88
CA ASP A 52 0.15 34.18 19.70
C ASP A 52 -1.20 33.96 20.42
N ARG A 53 -1.85 32.80 20.25
CA ARG A 53 -3.13 32.51 20.91
C ARG A 53 -2.92 31.98 22.33
N PRO A 54 -3.71 32.47 23.31
CA PRO A 54 -3.71 31.87 24.65
C PRO A 54 -4.12 30.39 24.55
N GLY A 55 -3.34 29.50 25.17
CA GLY A 55 -3.54 28.05 25.14
C GLY A 55 -2.77 27.28 24.06
N TYR A 56 -2.03 27.96 23.16
CA TYR A 56 -1.21 27.27 22.14
C TYR A 56 -0.08 26.44 22.75
N GLU A 57 0.53 26.89 23.85
CA GLU A 57 1.57 26.13 24.55
C GLU A 57 1.04 24.85 25.18
N GLU A 58 -0.17 24.89 25.76
CA GLU A 58 -0.83 23.70 26.32
C GLU A 58 -1.23 22.71 25.21
N LEU A 59 -1.76 23.22 24.10
CA LEU A 59 -2.07 22.41 22.92
C LEU A 59 -0.81 21.79 22.32
N CYS A 60 0.28 22.55 22.19
CA CYS A 60 1.58 22.05 21.77
C CYS A 60 2.07 20.95 22.71
N ARG A 61 1.96 21.16 24.02
CA ARG A 61 2.38 20.17 25.02
C ARG A 61 1.57 18.88 24.86
N TRP A 62 0.25 18.98 24.71
CA TRP A 62 -0.65 17.84 24.54
C TRP A 62 -0.43 17.05 23.24
N VAL A 63 0.03 17.70 22.17
CA VAL A 63 0.24 17.10 20.83
C VAL A 63 1.69 16.68 20.57
N CYS A 64 2.68 17.36 21.18
CA CYS A 64 4.10 17.17 20.89
C CYS A 64 4.88 16.44 21.97
N GLU A 65 4.36 16.20 23.18
CA GLU A 65 5.10 15.44 24.21
C GLU A 65 5.40 14.01 23.75
N PRO A 66 6.69 13.62 23.66
CA PRO A 66 7.09 12.23 23.63
C PRO A 66 7.65 11.84 25.01
N GLU A 67 7.10 10.82 25.67
CA GLU A 67 7.90 9.65 26.06
C GLU A 67 7.13 8.55 26.78
N GLU A 68 6.09 8.78 27.59
CA GLU A 68 5.52 7.64 28.34
C GLU A 68 3.98 7.56 28.42
N LEU A 69 3.22 8.64 28.14
CA LEU A 69 1.77 8.57 27.93
C LEU A 69 1.28 9.75 27.07
N PRO A 70 0.97 9.53 25.78
CA PRO A 70 0.45 10.61 24.94
C PRO A 70 -1.00 10.89 25.34
N GLY A 71 -1.27 12.03 25.97
CA GLY A 71 -2.63 12.40 26.34
C GLY A 71 -3.58 12.43 25.13
N PHE A 72 -3.10 12.98 24.01
CA PHE A 72 -3.85 13.07 22.77
C PHE A 72 -3.94 11.74 22.03
N ASP A 73 -2.82 11.08 21.74
CA ASP A 73 -2.87 9.80 21.02
C ASP A 73 -3.56 8.73 21.88
N GLY A 74 -3.41 8.74 23.21
CA GLY A 74 -4.15 7.87 24.11
C GLY A 74 -5.66 8.13 24.13
N PHE A 75 -6.09 9.40 24.01
CA PHE A 75 -7.50 9.72 23.77
C PHE A 75 -7.97 9.17 22.43
N MET A 76 -7.21 9.41 21.36
CA MET A 76 -7.54 8.90 20.03
C MET A 76 -7.58 7.38 20.00
N ASN A 77 -6.73 6.68 20.76
CA ASN A 77 -6.75 5.22 20.89
C ASN A 77 -8.07 4.74 21.50
N ARG A 78 -8.61 5.43 22.50
CA ARG A 78 -9.93 5.10 23.07
C ARG A 78 -11.05 5.33 22.06
N VAL A 79 -11.00 6.43 21.30
CA VAL A 79 -11.94 6.69 20.20
C VAL A 79 -11.87 5.58 19.15
N LEU A 80 -10.66 5.13 18.83
CA LEU A 80 -10.40 4.09 17.84
C LEU A 80 -10.88 2.71 18.32
N LEU A 81 -10.73 2.39 19.60
CA LEU A 81 -11.25 1.18 20.22
C LEU A 81 -12.78 1.17 20.26
N ALA A 82 -13.40 2.31 20.61
CA ALA A 82 -14.85 2.46 20.56
C ALA A 82 -15.38 2.30 19.13
N ASN A 83 -14.67 2.86 18.15
CA ASN A 83 -14.99 2.66 16.75
C ASN A 83 -14.89 1.18 16.35
N LEU A 84 -13.85 0.46 16.77
CA LEU A 84 -13.72 -0.98 16.50
C LEU A 84 -14.91 -1.79 17.03
N ALA A 85 -15.35 -1.52 18.27
CA ALA A 85 -16.52 -2.17 18.83
C ALA A 85 -17.79 -1.90 17.99
N MET A 86 -17.93 -0.67 17.49
CA MET A 86 -19.01 -0.28 16.58
C MET A 86 -18.94 -1.02 15.23
N VAL A 87 -17.74 -1.19 14.65
CA VAL A 87 -17.56 -1.96 13.41
C VAL A 87 -17.91 -3.42 13.60
N VAL A 88 -17.50 -4.02 14.72
CA VAL A 88 -17.82 -5.42 15.03
C VAL A 88 -19.32 -5.59 15.19
N LEU A 89 -19.98 -4.64 15.87
CA LEU A 89 -21.44 -4.62 16.02
C LEU A 89 -22.13 -4.50 14.65
N GLU A 90 -21.77 -3.54 13.83
CA GLU A 90 -22.33 -3.40 12.48
C GLU A 90 -22.13 -4.66 11.62
N SER A 91 -20.94 -5.25 11.68
CA SER A 91 -20.63 -6.49 10.95
C SER A 91 -21.50 -7.65 11.43
N THR A 92 -21.90 -7.70 12.71
CA THR A 92 -22.80 -8.75 13.20
C THR A 92 -24.24 -8.53 12.71
N TYR A 93 -24.71 -7.29 12.58
CA TYR A 93 -26.00 -6.99 11.94
C TYR A 93 -25.99 -7.40 10.46
N ASP A 94 -24.93 -7.06 9.71
CA ASP A 94 -24.76 -7.43 8.31
C ASP A 94 -24.76 -8.97 8.13
N VAL A 95 -24.02 -9.70 8.97
CA VAL A 95 -23.94 -11.18 8.91
C VAL A 95 -25.27 -11.85 9.30
N MET A 96 -26.00 -11.30 10.26
CA MET A 96 -27.31 -11.82 10.68
C MET A 96 -28.45 -11.42 9.73
N GLY A 97 -28.18 -10.55 8.75
CA GLY A 97 -29.18 -10.03 7.82
C GLY A 97 -30.26 -9.19 8.51
N TRP A 98 -29.92 -8.55 9.63
CA TRP A 98 -30.82 -7.66 10.34
C TRP A 98 -30.77 -6.24 9.77
N ASP A 99 -31.90 -5.53 9.81
CA ASP A 99 -31.94 -4.15 9.36
C ASP A 99 -31.02 -3.28 10.22
N GLU A 100 -30.13 -2.56 9.53
CA GLU A 100 -29.17 -1.69 10.19
C GLU A 100 -29.89 -0.50 10.85
N PRO A 101 -29.66 -0.24 12.15
CA PRO A 101 -30.31 0.88 12.82
C PRO A 101 -29.86 2.23 12.26
N ALA A 102 -30.78 3.17 12.02
CA ALA A 102 -30.43 4.50 11.49
C ALA A 102 -29.41 5.30 12.34
N TRP A 103 -29.22 4.95 13.61
CA TRP A 103 -28.26 5.61 14.50
C TRP A 103 -26.80 5.27 14.17
N THR A 104 -26.52 4.14 13.49
CA THR A 104 -25.15 3.74 13.12
C THR A 104 -24.51 4.79 12.22
N GLY A 105 -25.21 5.24 11.18
CA GLY A 105 -24.72 6.26 10.25
C GLY A 105 -24.40 7.60 10.92
N TYR A 106 -25.17 8.02 11.95
CA TYR A 106 -24.83 9.21 12.72
C TYR A 106 -23.55 9.02 13.56
N VAL A 107 -23.39 7.84 14.16
CA VAL A 107 -22.18 7.50 14.93
C VAL A 107 -20.95 7.43 14.03
N GLU A 108 -21.07 6.86 12.83
CA GLU A 108 -19.99 6.85 11.84
C GLU A 108 -19.56 8.25 11.43
N MET A 109 -20.53 9.14 11.20
CA MET A 109 -20.27 10.55 10.90
C MET A 109 -19.50 11.23 12.05
N VAL A 110 -19.90 10.98 13.30
CA VAL A 110 -19.18 11.50 14.48
C VAL A 110 -17.73 11.01 14.51
N PHE A 111 -17.48 9.74 14.22
CA PHE A 111 -16.11 9.22 14.14
C PHE A 111 -15.31 9.83 12.98
N ALA A 112 -15.92 10.02 11.81
CA ALA A 112 -15.26 10.67 10.68
C ALA A 112 -14.83 12.10 11.03
N PHE A 113 -15.69 12.87 11.71
CA PHE A 113 -15.34 14.19 12.22
C PHE A 113 -14.29 14.15 13.33
N ALA A 114 -14.30 13.13 14.19
CA ALA A 114 -13.26 12.94 15.20
C ALA A 114 -11.88 12.70 14.55
N TYR A 115 -11.80 11.91 13.48
CA TYR A 115 -10.56 11.70 12.72
C TYR A 115 -10.13 12.95 11.95
N LEU A 116 -11.08 13.69 11.38
CA LEU A 116 -10.79 14.99 10.77
C LEU A 116 -10.22 15.97 11.79
N GLY A 117 -10.81 16.00 12.99
CA GLY A 117 -10.30 16.75 14.14
C GLY A 117 -8.89 16.32 14.53
N GLU A 118 -8.61 15.02 14.52
CA GLU A 118 -7.26 14.49 14.82
C GLU A 118 -6.19 15.10 13.91
N VAL A 119 -6.41 15.00 12.59
CA VAL A 119 -5.50 15.54 11.57
C VAL A 119 -5.43 17.06 11.67
N GLY A 120 -6.56 17.73 11.88
CA GLY A 120 -6.63 19.19 12.04
C GLY A 120 -5.82 19.70 13.25
N VAL A 121 -5.92 19.03 14.40
CA VAL A 121 -5.15 19.36 15.61
C VAL A 121 -3.67 19.11 15.38
N LYS A 122 -3.29 17.98 14.78
CA LYS A 122 -1.88 17.67 14.45
C LYS A 122 -1.28 18.72 13.50
N LEU A 123 -2.01 19.15 12.47
CA LEU A 123 -1.57 20.19 11.52
C LEU A 123 -1.60 21.62 12.10
N SER A 124 -2.37 21.86 13.17
CA SER A 124 -2.38 23.15 13.89
C SER A 124 -1.09 23.37 14.69
N VAL A 125 -0.46 22.28 15.12
CA VAL A 125 0.77 22.29 15.92
C VAL A 125 2.01 21.99 15.07
N LYS A 126 1.97 20.93 14.26
CA LYS A 126 3.09 20.49 13.42
C LYS A 126 3.00 21.15 12.05
N SER A 127 4.14 21.49 11.47
CA SER A 127 4.22 21.94 10.07
C SER A 127 3.72 20.85 9.13
N PHE A 128 3.13 21.23 8.00
CA PHE A 128 2.73 20.26 6.97
C PHE A 128 3.90 19.38 6.53
N GLY A 129 5.10 19.96 6.39
CA GLY A 129 6.30 19.19 6.05
C GLY A 129 6.73 18.20 7.13
N GLU A 130 6.50 18.52 8.41
CA GLU A 130 6.82 17.64 9.54
C GLU A 130 5.75 16.56 9.71
N TYR A 131 4.49 16.90 9.50
CA TYR A 131 3.42 15.92 9.46
C TYR A 131 3.63 14.92 8.31
N TRP A 132 3.94 15.43 7.12
CA TRP A 132 4.16 14.63 5.91
C TRP A 132 5.47 13.85 5.93
N SER A 133 6.42 14.07 6.84
CA SER A 133 7.62 13.25 6.89
C SER A 133 7.37 11.85 7.46
N PHE A 134 6.34 11.65 8.30
CA PHE A 134 6.06 10.37 8.93
C PHE A 134 5.05 9.52 8.13
N PRO A 135 5.38 8.27 7.75
CA PRO A 135 4.47 7.39 7.01
C PRO A 135 3.13 7.13 7.72
N ALA A 136 3.14 6.99 9.05
CA ALA A 136 1.94 6.81 9.85
C ALA A 136 0.97 8.02 9.74
N ASN A 137 1.51 9.23 9.72
CA ASN A 137 0.72 10.46 9.54
C ASN A 137 0.19 10.59 8.11
N ARG A 138 0.96 10.17 7.09
CA ARG A 138 0.47 10.10 5.69
C ARG A 138 -0.72 9.16 5.58
N PHE A 139 -0.61 7.97 6.16
CA PHE A 139 -1.70 7.00 6.22
C PHE A 139 -2.93 7.58 6.92
N ASP A 140 -2.76 8.25 8.07
CA ASP A 140 -3.87 8.91 8.78
C ASP A 140 -4.55 9.99 7.96
N PHE A 141 -3.79 10.76 7.18
CA PHE A 141 -4.36 11.77 6.32
C PHE A 141 -5.24 11.15 5.23
N PHE A 142 -4.70 10.19 4.48
CA PHE A 142 -5.45 9.53 3.41
C PHE A 142 -6.69 8.79 3.93
N THR A 143 -6.54 8.04 5.03
CA THR A 143 -7.66 7.30 5.62
C THR A 143 -8.74 8.23 6.16
N THR A 144 -8.37 9.37 6.76
CA THR A 144 -9.33 10.37 7.25
C THR A 144 -10.15 10.96 6.11
N TRP A 145 -9.50 11.35 5.00
CA TRP A 145 -10.21 11.86 3.82
C TRP A 145 -11.08 10.81 3.15
N LEU A 146 -10.60 9.57 3.09
CA LEU A 146 -11.37 8.45 2.57
C LEU A 146 -12.65 8.23 3.38
N LEU A 147 -12.52 8.12 4.71
CA LEU A 147 -13.65 7.89 5.62
C LEU A 147 -14.63 9.08 5.64
N LEU A 148 -14.13 10.31 5.54
CA LEU A 148 -14.98 11.49 5.42
C LEU A 148 -15.77 11.46 4.11
N THR A 149 -15.12 11.11 2.99
CA THR A 149 -15.76 11.03 1.68
C THR A 149 -16.83 9.95 1.66
N THR A 150 -16.54 8.75 2.17
CA THR A 150 -17.52 7.66 2.23
C THR A 150 -18.69 7.98 3.15
N SER A 151 -18.45 8.68 4.26
CA SER A 151 -19.51 9.08 5.21
C SER A 151 -20.40 10.21 4.68
N LEU A 152 -19.86 11.14 3.89
CA LEU A 152 -20.61 12.27 3.32
C LEU A 152 -21.37 11.90 2.04
N LEU A 153 -20.92 10.89 1.30
CA LEU A 153 -21.48 10.52 0.00
C LEU A 153 -23.00 10.28 0.00
N PRO A 154 -23.61 9.60 1.00
CA PRO A 154 -25.06 9.38 1.04
C PRO A 154 -25.89 10.67 1.20
N TYR A 155 -25.27 11.76 1.68
CA TYR A 155 -25.95 13.02 1.96
C TYR A 155 -25.80 14.04 0.83
N LEU A 156 -24.99 13.76 -0.19
CA LEU A 156 -24.78 14.66 -1.32
C LEU A 156 -25.88 14.46 -2.38
N PRO A 157 -26.62 15.52 -2.77
CA PRO A 157 -27.69 15.44 -3.76
C PRO A 157 -27.14 15.42 -5.19
N ILE A 158 -26.34 14.40 -5.54
CA ILE A 158 -25.75 14.28 -6.87
C ILE A 158 -26.65 13.39 -7.72
N GLN A 159 -27.45 13.98 -8.60
CA GLN A 159 -28.40 13.26 -9.49
C GLN A 159 -27.72 12.28 -10.48
N ALA A 160 -26.41 12.43 -10.72
CA ALA A 160 -25.62 11.52 -11.57
C ALA A 160 -25.20 10.20 -10.87
N VAL A 161 -25.52 10.05 -9.57
CA VAL A 161 -25.09 8.96 -8.69
C VAL A 161 -26.17 7.88 -8.47
N GLU A 162 -27.40 8.07 -8.94
CA GLU A 162 -28.51 7.16 -8.58
C GLU A 162 -28.52 5.79 -9.28
N ALA A 163 -28.00 5.67 -10.52
CA ALA A 163 -28.09 4.41 -11.27
C ALA A 163 -26.84 3.51 -11.11
N ASP A 164 -25.66 4.00 -11.52
CA ASP A 164 -24.41 3.22 -11.49
C ASP A 164 -23.80 3.13 -10.09
N LEU A 165 -24.00 4.14 -9.24
CA LEU A 165 -23.37 4.17 -7.92
C LEU A 165 -24.08 3.28 -6.90
N SER A 166 -25.29 2.76 -7.16
CA SER A 166 -25.90 1.78 -6.24
C SER A 166 -25.04 0.51 -6.12
N HIS A 167 -24.42 0.09 -7.23
CA HIS A 167 -23.49 -1.04 -7.25
C HIS A 167 -22.17 -0.70 -6.55
N TYR A 168 -21.62 0.49 -6.81
CA TYR A 168 -20.39 0.96 -6.16
C TYR A 168 -20.58 1.38 -4.70
N ALA A 169 -21.78 1.78 -4.27
CA ALA A 169 -22.09 2.17 -2.90
C ALA A 169 -21.87 0.99 -1.95
N ASN A 170 -22.17 -0.24 -2.39
CA ASN A 170 -21.86 -1.46 -1.63
C ASN A 170 -20.33 -1.69 -1.52
N ILE A 171 -19.55 -1.34 -2.54
CA ILE A 171 -18.08 -1.42 -2.49
C ILE A 171 -17.50 -0.32 -1.59
N LEU A 172 -18.03 0.90 -1.68
CA LEU A 172 -17.63 2.03 -0.83
C LEU A 172 -17.98 1.76 0.64
N ARG A 173 -19.06 1.01 0.88
CA ARG A 173 -19.40 0.48 2.20
C ARG A 173 -18.27 -0.41 2.73
N LEU A 174 -17.60 -1.22 1.92
CA LEU A 174 -16.45 -2.03 2.37
C LEU A 174 -15.22 -1.19 2.72
N LEU A 175 -15.06 0.01 2.14
CA LEU A 175 -13.93 0.90 2.48
C LEU A 175 -13.98 1.39 3.93
N ARG A 176 -15.14 1.30 4.61
CA ARG A 176 -15.20 1.56 6.05
C ARG A 176 -14.29 0.62 6.84
N LEU A 177 -14.00 -0.59 6.34
CA LEU A 177 -13.04 -1.51 6.96
C LEU A 177 -11.61 -0.95 6.99
N VAL A 178 -11.30 0.08 6.20
CA VAL A 178 -10.03 0.82 6.31
C VAL A 178 -9.84 1.40 7.70
N ARG A 179 -10.92 1.69 8.44
CA ARG A 179 -10.81 2.09 9.84
C ARG A 179 -10.12 1.02 10.68
N ILE A 180 -10.39 -0.27 10.44
CA ILE A 180 -9.72 -1.44 11.07
C ILE A 180 -8.19 -1.36 10.91
N LEU A 181 -7.73 -0.99 9.72
CA LEU A 181 -6.30 -0.86 9.43
C LEU A 181 -5.66 0.25 10.28
N LYS A 182 -6.41 1.30 10.63
CA LYS A 182 -5.94 2.35 11.54
C LYS A 182 -5.75 1.85 12.97
N GLN A 183 -6.49 0.84 13.45
CA GLN A 183 -6.17 0.17 14.72
C GLN A 183 -4.91 -0.68 14.60
N LEU A 184 -4.77 -1.43 13.50
CA LEU A 184 -3.65 -2.37 13.34
C LEU A 184 -2.29 -1.67 13.36
N LYS A 185 -2.19 -0.43 12.86
CA LYS A 185 -0.94 0.34 12.89
C LYS A 185 -0.41 0.62 14.32
N GLN A 186 -1.21 0.44 15.37
CA GLN A 186 -0.79 0.71 16.75
C GLN A 186 0.03 -0.42 17.36
N PHE A 187 -0.11 -1.62 16.81
CA PHE A 187 0.63 -2.77 17.31
C PHE A 187 2.07 -2.70 16.78
N PRO A 188 3.09 -2.67 17.67
CA PRO A 188 4.49 -2.58 17.26
C PRO A 188 4.89 -3.73 16.34
N SER A 189 4.36 -4.94 16.59
CA SER A 189 4.56 -6.11 15.72
C SER A 189 4.04 -5.89 14.29
N VAL A 190 2.90 -5.19 14.11
CA VAL A 190 2.37 -4.89 12.77
C VAL A 190 3.20 -3.81 12.08
N GLN A 191 3.64 -2.79 12.82
CA GLN A 191 4.53 -1.75 12.27
C GLN A 191 5.83 -2.37 11.77
N PHE A 192 6.41 -3.28 12.55
CA PHE A 192 7.58 -4.05 12.17
C PHE A 192 7.33 -4.86 10.90
N MET A 193 6.24 -5.63 10.83
CA MET A 193 5.89 -6.39 9.63
C MET A 193 5.73 -5.49 8.38
N VAL A 194 5.02 -4.37 8.49
CA VAL A 194 4.82 -3.45 7.36
C VAL A 194 6.15 -2.82 6.93
N PHE A 195 7.01 -2.46 7.88
CA PHE A 195 8.35 -1.94 7.60
C PHE A 195 9.21 -2.97 6.86
N THR A 196 9.27 -4.21 7.37
CA THR A 196 10.01 -5.32 6.77
C THR A 196 9.48 -5.64 5.38
N ILE A 197 8.17 -5.75 5.19
CA ILE A 197 7.54 -5.96 3.87
C ILE A 197 7.90 -4.81 2.92
N SER A 198 7.86 -3.57 3.38
CA SER A 198 8.22 -2.41 2.55
C SER A 198 9.69 -2.45 2.11
N ARG A 199 10.60 -2.85 3.00
CA ARG A 199 12.02 -3.05 2.65
C ARG A 199 12.20 -4.18 1.66
N ILE A 200 11.52 -5.31 1.86
CA ILE A 200 11.55 -6.46 0.95
C ILE A 200 11.08 -6.05 -0.44
N VAL A 201 9.93 -5.36 -0.54
CA VAL A 201 9.38 -4.91 -1.83
C VAL A 201 10.31 -3.90 -2.51
N ALA A 202 10.91 -2.97 -1.74
CA ALA A 202 11.84 -2.00 -2.28
C ALA A 202 13.12 -2.67 -2.81
N ALA A 203 13.67 -3.64 -2.06
CA ALA A 203 14.83 -4.42 -2.48
C ALA A 203 14.51 -5.29 -3.71
N ALA A 204 13.29 -5.85 -3.76
CA ALA A 204 12.83 -6.69 -4.87
C ALA A 204 12.34 -5.88 -6.08
N GLY A 205 12.46 -4.54 -6.04
CA GLY A 205 11.93 -3.65 -7.07
C GLY A 205 12.40 -4.00 -8.48
N ASP A 206 13.68 -4.30 -8.65
CA ASP A 206 14.25 -4.64 -9.95
C ASP A 206 13.67 -5.96 -10.50
N ILE A 207 13.57 -7.01 -9.67
CA ILE A 207 13.00 -8.30 -10.07
C ILE A 207 11.50 -8.17 -10.36
N LEU A 208 10.77 -7.45 -9.51
CA LEU A 208 9.34 -7.16 -9.72
C LEU A 208 9.12 -6.38 -11.02
N SER A 209 9.99 -5.41 -11.34
CA SER A 209 9.91 -4.65 -12.59
C SER A 209 10.17 -5.52 -13.82
N LEU A 210 11.12 -6.46 -13.74
CA LEU A 210 11.40 -7.42 -14.79
C LEU A 210 10.21 -8.37 -15.00
N MET A 211 9.64 -8.88 -13.92
CA MET A 211 8.44 -9.73 -13.96
C MET A 211 7.24 -8.98 -14.56
N GLY A 212 7.00 -7.74 -14.14
CA GLY A 212 5.96 -6.87 -14.69
C GLY A 212 6.15 -6.61 -16.19
N THR A 213 7.38 -6.38 -16.63
CA THR A 213 7.72 -6.20 -18.05
C THR A 213 7.46 -7.47 -18.86
N SER A 214 7.82 -8.64 -18.32
CA SER A 214 7.54 -9.93 -18.94
C SER A 214 6.04 -10.17 -19.09
N ILE A 215 5.26 -9.96 -18.03
CA ILE A 215 3.79 -10.07 -18.07
C ILE A 215 3.22 -9.10 -19.11
N PHE A 216 3.67 -7.85 -19.14
CA PHE A 216 3.21 -6.86 -20.11
C PHE A 216 3.52 -7.26 -21.56
N PHE A 217 4.68 -7.84 -21.83
CA PHE A 217 5.03 -8.38 -23.15
C PHE A 217 4.04 -9.48 -23.57
N PHE A 218 3.77 -10.45 -22.69
CA PHE A 218 2.82 -11.53 -22.98
C PHE A 218 1.37 -11.04 -23.07
N CYS A 219 0.98 -10.00 -22.33
CA CYS A 219 -0.32 -9.34 -22.50
C CYS A 219 -0.46 -8.81 -23.92
N ASN A 220 0.48 -7.99 -24.39
CA ASN A 220 0.47 -7.46 -25.75
C ASN A 220 0.46 -8.58 -26.80
N LEU A 221 1.29 -9.61 -26.64
CA LEU A 221 1.34 -10.75 -27.55
C LEU A 221 -0.03 -11.48 -27.61
N SER A 222 -0.60 -11.78 -26.44
CA SER A 222 -1.84 -12.54 -26.33
C SER A 222 -3.07 -11.80 -26.85
N VAL A 223 -3.18 -10.49 -26.64
CA VAL A 223 -4.29 -9.68 -27.19
C VAL A 223 -4.25 -9.68 -28.72
N ASN A 224 -3.06 -9.56 -29.31
CA ASN A 224 -2.90 -9.57 -30.77
C ASN A 224 -3.12 -10.96 -31.39
N LEU A 225 -2.74 -12.05 -30.69
CA LEU A 225 -2.85 -13.41 -31.21
C LEU A 225 -4.19 -14.08 -30.92
N PHE A 226 -4.80 -13.78 -29.77
CA PHE A 226 -5.93 -14.52 -29.18
C PHE A 226 -7.12 -13.63 -28.81
N GLY A 227 -7.11 -12.35 -29.19
CA GLY A 227 -8.24 -11.45 -29.01
C GLY A 227 -9.50 -11.98 -29.72
N GLY A 228 -10.61 -12.05 -28.98
CA GLY A 228 -11.90 -12.52 -29.47
C GLY A 228 -12.02 -14.05 -29.61
N VAL A 229 -11.05 -14.82 -29.12
CA VAL A 229 -11.04 -16.29 -29.23
C VAL A 229 -11.80 -16.94 -28.08
N LEU A 230 -11.59 -16.45 -26.86
CA LEU A 230 -12.22 -16.97 -25.64
C LEU A 230 -13.46 -16.15 -25.30
N TYR A 231 -14.63 -16.64 -25.69
CA TYR A 231 -15.93 -16.02 -25.38
C TYR A 231 -17.00 -17.09 -25.13
N GLU A 232 -18.05 -16.70 -24.41
CA GLU A 232 -19.16 -17.58 -24.05
C GLU A 232 -19.99 -17.96 -25.29
N GLY A 233 -20.27 -19.25 -25.48
CA GLY A 233 -21.01 -19.75 -26.64
C GLY A 233 -20.16 -20.01 -27.89
N ASN A 234 -18.83 -20.01 -27.78
CA ASN A 234 -17.96 -20.45 -28.87
C ASN A 234 -18.04 -21.99 -29.02
N PRO A 235 -18.49 -22.52 -30.18
CA PRO A 235 -18.63 -23.96 -30.39
C PRO A 235 -17.29 -24.73 -30.30
N SER A 236 -16.16 -24.08 -30.58
CA SER A 236 -14.83 -24.71 -30.48
C SER A 236 -14.39 -24.95 -29.02
N LEU A 237 -15.03 -24.30 -28.05
CA LEU A 237 -14.75 -24.44 -26.62
C LEU A 237 -15.69 -25.46 -25.94
N GLU A 238 -16.73 -25.93 -26.62
CA GLU A 238 -17.65 -26.93 -26.08
C GLU A 238 -16.91 -28.22 -25.72
N GLY A 239 -17.17 -28.75 -24.51
CA GLY A 239 -16.46 -29.92 -23.98
C GLY A 239 -14.99 -29.68 -23.60
N THR A 240 -14.58 -28.42 -23.40
CA THR A 240 -13.33 -28.09 -22.69
C THR A 240 -13.62 -27.81 -21.22
N GLN A 241 -12.68 -28.16 -20.33
CA GLN A 241 -12.79 -27.82 -18.91
C GLN A 241 -12.88 -26.30 -18.68
N TYR A 242 -12.30 -25.49 -19.58
CA TYR A 242 -12.41 -24.04 -19.56
C TYR A 242 -13.88 -23.57 -19.66
N ALA A 243 -14.66 -24.17 -20.58
CA ALA A 243 -16.07 -23.86 -20.73
C ALA A 243 -16.91 -24.42 -19.57
N GLU A 244 -16.59 -25.62 -19.08
CA GLU A 244 -17.28 -26.24 -17.93
C GLU A 244 -17.12 -25.44 -16.63
N MET A 245 -15.96 -24.80 -16.42
CA MET A 245 -15.67 -23.97 -15.24
C MET A 245 -16.11 -22.51 -15.40
N HIS A 246 -16.77 -22.14 -16.51
CA HIS A 246 -17.21 -20.78 -16.80
C HIS A 246 -16.11 -19.71 -16.69
N TRP A 247 -14.90 -19.99 -17.16
CA TRP A 247 -13.75 -19.08 -17.07
C TRP A 247 -13.72 -17.94 -18.10
N PHE A 248 -14.86 -17.60 -18.69
CA PHE A 248 -14.94 -16.61 -19.79
C PHE A 248 -14.51 -15.18 -19.39
N VAL A 249 -14.47 -14.87 -18.09
CA VAL A 249 -13.91 -13.61 -17.56
C VAL A 249 -12.39 -13.54 -17.79
N LEU A 250 -11.71 -14.69 -17.76
CA LEU A 250 -10.27 -14.82 -17.99
C LEU A 250 -10.02 -15.07 -19.49
N ASN A 251 -10.01 -13.97 -20.24
CA ASN A 251 -9.83 -13.94 -21.69
C ASN A 251 -8.71 -12.96 -22.11
N PHE A 252 -8.43 -12.89 -23.41
CA PHE A 252 -7.40 -12.02 -23.99
C PHE A 252 -8.00 -10.93 -24.90
N ASN A 253 -9.24 -10.49 -24.62
CA ASN A 253 -9.96 -9.55 -25.50
C ASN A 253 -9.47 -8.11 -25.35
N ASP A 254 -9.00 -7.74 -24.17
CA ASP A 254 -8.41 -6.44 -23.87
C ASP A 254 -7.16 -6.58 -22.99
N MET A 255 -6.45 -5.47 -22.79
CA MET A 255 -5.20 -5.48 -22.03
C MET A 255 -5.42 -5.86 -20.56
N PHE A 256 -6.54 -5.45 -19.96
CA PHE A 256 -6.82 -5.69 -18.55
C PHE A 256 -7.26 -7.14 -18.28
N ALA A 257 -8.09 -7.74 -19.13
CA ALA A 257 -8.43 -9.15 -19.04
C ALA A 257 -7.20 -10.03 -19.34
N ALA A 258 -6.36 -9.65 -20.30
CA ALA A 258 -5.10 -10.35 -20.55
C ALA A 258 -4.17 -10.29 -19.34
N LEU A 259 -4.04 -9.12 -18.71
CA LEU A 259 -3.27 -8.94 -17.47
C LEU A 259 -3.82 -9.80 -16.34
N ALA A 260 -5.13 -9.79 -16.12
CA ALA A 260 -5.77 -10.62 -15.10
C ALA A 260 -5.56 -12.11 -15.36
N THR A 261 -5.69 -12.55 -16.62
CA THR A 261 -5.50 -13.95 -17.03
C THR A 261 -4.06 -14.40 -16.79
N TRP A 262 -3.07 -13.60 -17.22
CA TRP A 262 -1.66 -13.94 -16.98
C TRP A 262 -1.28 -13.85 -15.51
N PHE A 263 -1.83 -12.91 -14.75
CA PHE A 263 -1.64 -12.81 -13.31
C PHE A 263 -2.15 -14.05 -12.58
N VAL A 264 -3.36 -14.52 -12.90
CA VAL A 264 -3.90 -15.79 -12.37
C VAL A 264 -2.98 -16.96 -12.73
N GLN A 265 -2.43 -16.99 -13.94
CA GLN A 265 -1.48 -18.04 -14.35
C GLN A 265 -0.11 -17.96 -13.68
N VAL A 266 0.30 -16.80 -13.15
CA VAL A 266 1.47 -16.73 -12.26
C VAL A 266 1.13 -17.36 -10.90
N LEU A 267 -0.08 -17.11 -10.37
CA LEU A 267 -0.49 -17.56 -9.04
C LEU A 267 -0.85 -19.05 -8.96
N CYS A 268 -1.53 -19.58 -9.97
CA CYS A 268 -2.07 -20.94 -9.96
C CYS A 268 -1.13 -22.00 -10.55
N GLU A 269 0.14 -21.64 -10.78
CA GLU A 269 1.09 -22.46 -11.54
C GLU A 269 0.54 -22.83 -12.95
N TYR A 270 1.10 -23.86 -13.59
CA TYR A 270 0.69 -24.26 -14.93
C TYR A 270 -0.69 -24.91 -14.94
N VAL A 271 -1.71 -24.17 -15.39
CA VAL A 271 -3.04 -24.72 -15.67
C VAL A 271 -3.15 -25.11 -17.15
N PRO A 272 -3.20 -26.42 -17.51
CA PRO A 272 -3.24 -26.88 -18.89
C PRO A 272 -4.55 -26.53 -19.61
N ASN A 273 -5.62 -26.22 -18.86
CA ASN A 273 -6.95 -25.94 -19.40
C ASN A 273 -6.94 -24.71 -20.32
N TYR A 274 -6.17 -23.67 -19.99
CA TYR A 274 -6.00 -22.50 -20.84
C TYR A 274 -5.30 -22.85 -22.14
N ALA A 275 -4.19 -23.59 -22.06
CA ALA A 275 -3.43 -24.01 -23.24
C ALA A 275 -4.28 -24.89 -24.17
N GLN A 276 -5.12 -25.78 -23.61
CA GLN A 276 -6.05 -26.61 -24.38
C GLN A 276 -7.19 -25.81 -25.00
N ALA A 277 -7.78 -24.86 -24.27
CA ALA A 277 -8.81 -23.97 -24.78
C ALA A 277 -8.28 -23.11 -25.94
N LEU A 278 -7.08 -22.52 -25.77
CA LEU A 278 -6.40 -21.78 -26.83
C LEU A 278 -6.04 -22.65 -28.02
N HIS A 279 -5.57 -23.89 -27.78
CA HIS A 279 -5.24 -24.82 -28.86
C HIS A 279 -6.45 -25.15 -29.74
N ARG A 280 -7.64 -25.35 -29.13
CA ARG A 280 -8.86 -25.68 -29.87
C ARG A 280 -9.51 -24.47 -30.53
N ALA A 281 -9.51 -23.32 -29.86
CA ALA A 281 -10.23 -22.14 -30.33
C ALA A 281 -9.39 -21.21 -31.23
N SER A 282 -8.07 -21.18 -31.06
CA SER A 282 -7.18 -20.30 -31.80
C SER A 282 -6.86 -20.84 -33.19
N ARG A 283 -6.76 -19.93 -34.18
CA ARG A 283 -6.27 -20.24 -35.54
C ARG A 283 -4.83 -20.78 -35.54
N TRP A 284 -4.06 -20.47 -34.50
CA TRP A 284 -2.67 -20.84 -34.36
C TRP A 284 -2.47 -22.26 -33.80
N GLY A 285 -3.55 -22.94 -33.37
CA GLY A 285 -3.53 -24.34 -32.95
C GLY A 285 -2.40 -24.65 -31.97
N SER A 286 -1.44 -25.49 -32.37
CA SER A 286 -0.31 -25.90 -31.54
C SER A 286 0.60 -24.75 -31.10
N ALA A 287 0.74 -23.69 -31.90
CA ALA A 287 1.56 -22.54 -31.50
C ALA A 287 0.94 -21.78 -30.31
N ALA A 288 -0.39 -21.71 -30.22
CA ALA A 288 -1.08 -21.11 -29.09
C ALA A 288 -0.79 -21.85 -27.77
N TRP A 289 -0.72 -23.19 -27.84
CA TRP A 289 -0.35 -24.02 -26.70
C TRP A 289 1.09 -23.71 -26.21
N TRP A 290 2.04 -23.60 -27.15
CA TRP A 290 3.43 -23.28 -26.82
C TRP A 290 3.63 -21.88 -26.23
N VAL A 291 2.81 -20.89 -26.61
CA VAL A 291 2.87 -19.55 -26.01
C VAL A 291 2.56 -19.61 -24.50
N VAL A 292 1.56 -20.41 -24.10
CA VAL A 292 1.21 -20.57 -22.68
C VAL A 292 2.33 -21.29 -21.92
N VAL A 293 2.95 -22.31 -22.53
CA VAL A 293 4.11 -23.00 -21.93
C VAL A 293 5.33 -22.09 -21.83
N LEU A 294 5.60 -21.26 -22.85
CA LEU A 294 6.69 -20.30 -22.82
C LEU A 294 6.50 -19.29 -21.69
N PHE A 295 5.28 -18.76 -21.52
CA PHE A 295 4.94 -17.90 -20.39
C PHE A 295 5.19 -18.59 -19.06
N TYR A 296 4.69 -19.83 -18.91
CA TYR A 296 4.90 -20.59 -17.69
C TYR A 296 6.39 -20.77 -17.36
N ILE A 297 7.20 -21.21 -18.32
CA ILE A 297 8.64 -21.41 -18.08
C ILE A 297 9.32 -20.10 -17.72
N THR A 298 9.10 -19.05 -18.52
CA THR A 298 9.85 -17.79 -18.38
C THR A 298 9.41 -16.98 -17.17
N THR A 299 8.10 -16.84 -16.92
CA THR A 299 7.56 -15.99 -15.87
C THR A 299 7.28 -16.77 -14.59
N ALA A 300 6.51 -17.86 -14.65
CA ALA A 300 6.08 -18.57 -13.45
C ALA A 300 7.16 -19.51 -12.87
N ALA A 301 7.87 -20.28 -13.70
CA ALA A 301 8.86 -21.24 -13.21
C ALA A 301 10.24 -20.61 -12.93
N ILE A 302 10.60 -19.55 -13.66
CA ILE A 302 11.91 -18.87 -13.50
C ILE A 302 11.76 -17.57 -12.71
N MET A 303 11.02 -16.57 -13.22
CA MET A 303 11.00 -15.25 -12.57
C MET A 303 10.33 -15.26 -11.20
N TYR A 304 9.22 -15.97 -11.03
CA TYR A 304 8.52 -16.04 -9.74
C TYR A 304 9.32 -16.83 -8.68
N GLU A 305 9.97 -17.93 -9.06
CA GLU A 305 10.87 -18.66 -8.15
C GLU A 305 12.11 -17.83 -7.76
N LEU A 306 12.67 -17.06 -8.70
CA LEU A 306 13.74 -16.11 -8.40
C LEU A 306 13.28 -15.01 -7.44
N LEU A 307 12.06 -14.49 -7.62
CA LEU A 307 11.47 -13.50 -6.72
C LEU A 307 11.25 -14.09 -5.31
N LEU A 308 10.80 -15.33 -5.21
CA LEU A 308 10.61 -16.04 -3.94
C LEU A 308 11.94 -16.21 -3.21
N ALA A 309 12.96 -16.74 -3.90
CA ALA A 309 14.29 -16.94 -3.34
C ALA A 309 14.89 -15.61 -2.83
N PHE A 310 14.85 -14.58 -3.66
CA PHE A 310 15.33 -13.25 -3.29
C PHE A 310 14.57 -12.65 -2.09
N THR A 311 13.24 -12.83 -2.05
CA THR A 311 12.41 -12.34 -0.94
C THR A 311 12.80 -13.00 0.38
N ILE A 312 13.10 -14.30 0.36
CA ILE A 312 13.58 -15.04 1.53
C ILE A 312 14.94 -14.49 1.98
N ASP A 313 15.87 -14.28 1.07
CA ASP A 313 17.20 -13.75 1.39
C ASP A 313 17.12 -12.36 2.04
N VAL A 314 16.29 -11.46 1.48
CA VAL A 314 16.07 -10.12 2.07
C VAL A 314 15.36 -10.21 3.42
N TYR A 315 14.37 -11.10 3.56
CA TYR A 315 13.70 -11.30 4.83
C TYR A 315 14.68 -11.78 5.92
N LEU A 316 15.55 -12.74 5.60
CA LEU A 316 16.56 -13.23 6.53
C LEU A 316 17.58 -12.14 6.89
N ALA A 317 18.03 -11.33 5.92
CA ALA A 317 18.92 -10.21 6.18
C ALA A 317 18.29 -9.19 7.14
N VAL A 318 17.06 -8.76 6.87
CA VAL A 318 16.33 -7.82 7.75
C VAL A 318 16.11 -8.42 9.14
N LYS A 319 15.83 -9.73 9.22
CA LYS A 319 15.64 -10.42 10.50
C LYS A 319 16.92 -10.47 11.31
N ASN A 320 18.07 -10.71 10.68
CA ASN A 320 19.37 -10.75 11.35
C ASN A 320 19.77 -9.36 11.86
N GLU A 321 19.59 -8.30 11.05
CA GLU A 321 19.84 -6.91 11.50
C GLU A 321 19.06 -6.58 12.78
N VAL A 322 17.82 -7.06 12.89
CA VAL A 322 16.97 -6.80 14.06
C VAL A 322 17.40 -7.61 15.29
N TYR A 323 17.86 -8.84 15.11
CA TYR A 323 18.44 -9.60 16.22
C TYR A 323 19.74 -8.99 16.73
N GLU A 324 20.58 -8.47 15.83
CA GLU A 324 21.82 -7.77 16.21
C GLU A 324 21.50 -6.49 16.99
N GLU A 325 20.50 -5.71 16.57
CA GLU A 325 20.02 -4.53 17.33
C GLU A 325 19.48 -4.92 18.72
N GLU A 326 18.72 -6.02 18.84
CA GLU A 326 18.21 -6.52 20.13
C GLU A 326 19.35 -7.01 21.05
N GLU A 327 20.37 -7.69 20.52
CA GLU A 327 21.54 -8.14 21.31
C GLU A 327 22.40 -6.96 21.79
N GLU A 328 22.59 -5.91 20.97
CA GLU A 328 23.29 -4.70 21.39
C GLU A 328 22.53 -3.95 22.49
N GLU A 329 21.20 -3.87 22.41
CA GLU A 329 20.37 -3.28 23.47
C GLU A 329 20.45 -4.07 24.80
N GLU A 330 20.51 -5.41 24.74
CA GLU A 330 20.69 -6.26 25.93
C GLU A 330 22.11 -6.15 26.54
N GLU A 331 23.15 -5.89 25.73
CA GLU A 331 24.52 -5.69 26.24
C GLU A 331 24.73 -4.30 26.88
N GLU A 332 23.89 -3.31 26.54
CA GLU A 332 23.95 -1.95 27.10
C GLU A 332 23.15 -1.77 28.43
N GLU A 333 22.29 -2.72 28.82
CA GLU A 333 21.51 -2.73 30.08
C GLU A 333 22.24 -3.33 31.31
#